data_AF-A0A7S3H5M8-F1
#
_entry.id   AF-A0A7S3H5M8-F1
#
_cell.length_a   1.000
_cell.length_b   1.000
_cell.length_c   1.000
_cell.angle_alpha   90.00
_cell.angle_beta   90.00
_cell.angle_gamma   90.00
#
_symmetry.space_group_name_H-M   'P 1'
#
loop_
_entity.id
_entity.type
_entity.pdbx_description
1 polymer ?
#
loop_
_entity_poly.entity_id
_entity_poly.type
_entity_poly.pdbx_seq_one_letter_code
_entity_poly.pdbx_strand_id
1 'polypeptide(L)'
;VQRCASVGQTMIDSYTSVESYSVTRKTDGRQLSLVMSDEFEVDGRQFGKGKDKLFEAIEKPDNTNEAIQFYNSSSEYVTTGGGSLLIMTKAVKTNYVEWDSGAKQYQALTKNYTSGMIQSWNKFCFTGGILEMSIELPGEVDSGGLWPAAWLMGNLARATFEKSTMHVWPWSYNKCGAIQYLDDKQEVNACMNEPGFGLRQHQGRGAPEIDIFEVMPGHEMPGTGPVNAFMSSSLQVAPGISKTQHRPVNG
;
A
#
# COMPACT_ATOMS: atom_id res chain seq x y z
N VAL A 1 4.84 -6.26 -20.87
CA VAL A 1 4.19 -6.35 -19.53
C VAL A 1 5.13 -7.05 -18.59
N GLN A 2 5.86 -6.28 -17.79
CA GLN A 2 6.71 -6.82 -16.75
C GLN A 2 5.80 -7.54 -15.75
N ARG A 3 5.84 -8.88 -15.74
CA ARG A 3 5.26 -9.65 -14.63
C ARG A 3 6.00 -9.18 -13.39
N CYS A 4 5.30 -8.87 -12.30
CA CYS A 4 5.99 -8.71 -11.01
C CYS A 4 6.86 -9.94 -10.81
N ALA A 5 8.15 -9.71 -10.58
CA ALA A 5 9.17 -10.70 -10.80
C ALA A 5 9.00 -11.87 -9.82
N SER A 6 8.60 -13.03 -10.32
CA SER A 6 8.73 -14.31 -9.63
C SER A 6 9.49 -15.26 -10.55
N VAL A 7 10.79 -15.02 -10.75
CA VAL A 7 11.62 -15.98 -11.47
C VAL A 7 12.34 -16.86 -10.44
N GLY A 8 11.78 -18.04 -10.19
CA GLY A 8 12.52 -19.21 -9.70
C GLY A 8 12.62 -19.46 -8.18
N GLN A 9 12.07 -18.61 -7.31
CA GLN A 9 12.06 -18.85 -5.85
C GLN A 9 10.65 -18.96 -5.28
N THR A 10 10.47 -19.86 -4.30
CA THR A 10 9.24 -19.93 -3.49
C THR A 10 9.07 -18.65 -2.68
N MET A 11 7.86 -18.12 -2.68
CA MET A 11 7.45 -16.92 -1.93
C MET A 11 6.76 -17.29 -0.62
N ILE A 12 6.70 -18.59 -0.30
CA ILE A 12 6.16 -19.13 0.95
C ILE A 12 7.32 -19.22 1.95
N ASP A 13 7.15 -18.62 3.12
CA ASP A 13 8.11 -18.70 4.22
C ASP A 13 8.24 -20.14 4.73
N SER A 14 9.46 -20.59 5.00
CA SER A 14 9.75 -21.92 5.56
C SER A 14 9.15 -22.15 6.94
N TYR A 15 8.81 -21.09 7.68
CA TYR A 15 8.14 -21.19 8.97
C TYR A 15 6.62 -21.29 8.86
N THR A 16 6.05 -21.11 7.67
CA THR A 16 4.60 -21.21 7.46
C THR A 16 4.12 -22.62 7.75
N SER A 17 3.11 -22.75 8.62
CA SER A 17 2.48 -24.04 8.88
C SER A 17 1.89 -24.65 7.60
N VAL A 18 2.08 -25.96 7.40
CA VAL A 18 1.54 -26.72 6.25
C VAL A 18 0.01 -26.63 6.18
N GLU A 19 -0.66 -26.44 7.33
CA GLU A 19 -2.11 -26.27 7.40
C GLU A 19 -2.58 -24.98 6.69
N SER A 20 -1.73 -23.95 6.63
CA SER A 20 -2.02 -22.68 5.94
C SER A 20 -1.86 -22.76 4.43
N TYR A 21 -1.37 -23.88 3.87
CA TYR A 21 -1.10 -24.00 2.43
C TYR A 21 -2.37 -24.09 1.60
N SER A 22 -3.50 -24.45 2.22
CA SER A 22 -4.79 -24.47 1.55
C SER A 22 -5.91 -24.03 2.47
N VAL A 23 -6.70 -23.07 1.99
CA VAL A 23 -7.88 -22.56 2.70
C VAL A 23 -9.12 -22.73 1.84
N THR A 24 -10.21 -23.18 2.45
CA THR A 24 -11.52 -23.21 1.79
C THR A 24 -12.22 -21.87 1.99
N ARG A 25 -12.49 -21.16 0.90
CA ARG A 25 -13.20 -19.88 0.95
C ARG A 25 -14.64 -20.10 1.40
N LYS A 26 -15.01 -19.50 2.55
CA LYS A 26 -16.33 -19.68 3.19
C LYS A 26 -17.52 -19.29 2.30
N THR A 27 -17.36 -18.35 1.38
CA THR A 27 -18.46 -17.81 0.57
C THR A 27 -18.94 -18.73 -0.55
N ASP A 28 -18.06 -19.58 -1.10
CA ASP A 28 -18.39 -20.44 -2.26
C ASP A 28 -17.73 -21.82 -2.25
N GLY A 29 -17.04 -22.19 -1.16
CA GLY A 29 -16.38 -23.50 -1.02
C GLY A 29 -15.14 -23.69 -1.88
N ARG A 30 -14.65 -22.64 -2.56
CA ARG A 30 -13.47 -22.73 -3.42
C ARG A 30 -12.23 -23.00 -2.58
N GLN A 31 -11.47 -24.04 -2.94
CA GLN A 31 -10.14 -24.28 -2.42
C GLN A 31 -9.17 -23.26 -3.00
N LEU A 32 -8.49 -22.52 -2.11
CA LEU A 32 -7.41 -21.60 -2.45
C LEU A 32 -6.08 -22.21 -2.01
N SER A 33 -5.03 -21.93 -2.77
CA SER A 33 -3.67 -22.33 -2.45
C SER A 33 -2.86 -21.13 -2.02
N LEU A 34 -2.03 -21.30 -1.00
CA LEU A 34 -1.09 -20.29 -0.56
C LEU A 34 -0.07 -20.01 -1.67
N VAL A 35 0.16 -18.74 -1.96
CA VAL A 35 1.11 -18.31 -3.00
C VAL A 35 2.25 -17.46 -2.46
N MET A 36 2.10 -16.89 -1.27
CA MET A 36 3.08 -16.07 -0.59
C MET A 36 2.74 -16.01 0.91
N SER A 37 3.76 -16.03 1.76
CA SER A 37 3.65 -15.82 3.21
C SER A 37 4.96 -15.27 3.75
N ASP A 38 4.89 -14.64 4.92
CA ASP A 38 6.04 -14.24 5.72
C ASP A 38 5.61 -14.25 7.19
N GLU A 39 6.21 -15.13 7.99
CA GLU A 39 5.90 -15.30 9.41
C GLU A 39 6.83 -14.45 10.29
N PHE A 40 7.83 -13.79 9.69
CA PHE A 40 8.78 -12.90 10.36
C PHE A 40 9.59 -13.54 11.52
N GLU A 41 9.74 -14.86 11.52
CA GLU A 41 10.43 -15.66 12.57
C GLU A 41 11.94 -15.45 12.65
N VAL A 42 12.57 -14.94 11.58
CA VAL A 42 14.00 -14.65 11.59
C VAL A 42 14.22 -13.25 12.14
N ASP A 43 14.74 -13.15 13.37
CA ASP A 43 15.05 -11.88 14.04
C ASP A 43 16.11 -11.05 13.28
N GLY A 44 16.01 -9.72 13.42
CA GLY A 44 17.01 -8.77 12.96
C GLY A 44 17.09 -8.62 11.43
N ARG A 45 16.02 -8.95 10.70
CA ARG A 45 15.99 -8.73 9.24
C ARG A 45 16.16 -7.26 8.92
N GLN A 46 16.83 -7.01 7.81
CA GLN A 46 17.03 -5.68 7.25
C GLN A 46 16.14 -5.51 6.03
N PHE A 47 15.39 -4.42 6.00
CA PHE A 47 14.46 -4.13 4.92
C PHE A 47 14.89 -2.96 4.04
N GLY A 48 16.06 -2.37 4.28
CA GLY A 48 16.60 -1.34 3.40
C GLY A 48 16.70 -1.78 1.93
N LYS A 49 16.95 -0.82 1.03
CA LYS A 49 16.93 -1.06 -0.41
C LYS A 49 17.70 -2.31 -0.84
N GLY A 50 17.00 -3.24 -1.49
CA GLY A 50 17.56 -4.50 -1.99
C GLY A 50 18.03 -5.51 -0.92
N LYS A 51 17.71 -5.30 0.37
CA LYS A 51 18.13 -6.20 1.46
C LYS A 51 17.21 -7.40 1.66
N ASP A 52 15.94 -7.26 1.32
CA ASP A 52 14.94 -8.31 1.46
C ASP A 52 14.29 -8.63 0.10
N LYS A 53 13.91 -9.90 -0.10
CA LYS A 53 13.34 -10.40 -1.36
C LYS A 53 11.88 -9.97 -1.56
N LEU A 54 11.09 -9.88 -0.48
CA LEU A 54 9.66 -9.63 -0.51
C LEU A 54 9.33 -8.17 -0.21
N PHE A 55 10.09 -7.57 0.69
CA PHE A 55 9.76 -6.27 1.26
C PHE A 55 10.89 -5.26 1.08
N GLU A 56 10.57 -3.97 1.09
CA GLU A 56 11.52 -2.87 1.09
C GLU A 56 10.99 -1.71 1.95
N ALA A 57 11.78 -1.28 2.92
CA ALA A 57 11.53 -0.14 3.77
C ALA A 57 11.81 1.18 3.05
N ILE A 58 11.03 2.20 3.38
CA ILE A 58 11.05 3.52 2.77
C ILE A 58 12.03 4.45 3.49
N GLU A 59 12.78 5.24 2.72
CA GLU A 59 13.65 6.32 3.20
C GLU A 59 13.24 7.64 2.53
N LYS A 60 12.37 8.44 3.15
CA LYS A 60 11.93 9.76 2.67
C LYS A 60 11.04 10.48 3.68
N PRO A 61 10.89 11.81 3.59
CA PRO A 61 9.77 12.48 4.24
C PRO A 61 8.43 11.92 3.73
N ASP A 62 7.41 11.99 4.57
CA ASP A 62 6.03 11.91 4.10
C ASP A 62 5.48 13.34 3.93
N ASN A 63 4.98 13.62 2.72
CA ASN A 63 4.44 14.93 2.35
C ASN A 63 2.92 14.86 2.10
N THR A 64 2.33 13.68 2.31
CA THR A 64 0.88 13.46 2.21
C THR A 64 0.21 13.70 3.56
N ASN A 65 -1.09 14.01 3.55
CA ASN A 65 -1.95 14.03 4.75
C ASN A 65 -1.39 14.82 5.96
N GLU A 66 -0.65 15.91 5.70
CA GLU A 66 0.02 16.71 6.75
C GLU A 66 0.94 15.89 7.66
N ALA A 67 1.48 14.78 7.16
CA ALA A 67 2.35 13.88 7.89
C ALA A 67 3.58 14.62 8.45
N ILE A 68 3.88 14.39 9.73
CA ILE A 68 4.93 15.09 10.48
C ILE A 68 6.18 14.21 10.72
N GLN A 69 6.18 13.00 10.16
CA GLN A 69 7.26 12.03 10.26
C GLN A 69 8.16 11.97 9.02
N PHE A 70 9.39 11.52 9.22
CA PHE A 70 10.28 11.00 8.19
C PHE A 70 10.31 9.47 8.28
N TYR A 71 10.14 8.77 7.16
CA TYR A 71 10.32 7.32 7.12
C TYR A 71 11.80 6.97 7.01
N ASN A 72 12.28 6.15 7.94
CA ASN A 72 13.64 5.65 8.01
C ASN A 72 13.64 4.13 7.77
N SER A 73 14.53 3.70 6.89
CA SER A 73 14.66 2.34 6.37
C SER A 73 15.66 1.48 7.13
N SER A 74 16.30 2.03 8.17
CA SER A 74 17.22 1.29 9.03
C SER A 74 16.48 0.29 9.94
N SER A 75 17.22 -0.71 10.42
CA SER A 75 16.72 -1.71 11.36
C SER A 75 16.34 -1.15 12.73
N GLU A 76 16.62 0.12 13.01
CA GLU A 76 16.09 0.79 14.20
C GLU A 76 14.58 1.05 14.09
N TYR A 77 14.08 1.27 12.87
CA TYR A 77 12.68 1.64 12.61
C TYR A 77 11.86 0.55 11.91
N VAL A 78 12.52 -0.33 11.14
CA VAL A 78 11.86 -1.45 10.46
C VAL A 78 12.75 -2.70 10.55
N THR A 79 12.35 -3.67 11.37
CA THR A 79 13.07 -4.94 11.53
C THR A 79 12.12 -6.07 11.93
N THR A 80 12.64 -7.25 12.20
CA THR A 80 11.89 -8.37 12.77
C THR A 80 12.41 -8.70 14.16
N GLY A 81 11.52 -9.14 15.04
CA GLY A 81 11.87 -9.57 16.39
C GLY A 81 10.73 -10.34 17.03
N GLY A 82 11.02 -11.52 17.57
CA GLY A 82 10.05 -12.32 18.31
C GLY A 82 8.88 -12.82 17.44
N GLY A 83 9.15 -13.22 16.20
CA GLY A 83 8.11 -13.73 15.29
C GLY A 83 7.20 -12.64 14.72
N SER A 84 7.69 -11.41 14.61
CA SER A 84 6.89 -10.27 14.14
C SER A 84 7.71 -9.26 13.37
N LEU A 85 7.08 -8.62 12.39
CA LEU A 85 7.55 -7.38 11.79
C LEU A 85 7.32 -6.24 12.79
N LEU A 86 8.39 -5.52 13.11
CA LEU A 86 8.38 -4.39 14.02
C LEU A 86 8.54 -3.09 13.24
N ILE A 87 7.55 -2.20 13.35
CA ILE A 87 7.58 -0.84 12.81
C ILE A 87 7.58 0.13 14.00
N MET A 88 8.65 0.89 14.14
CA MET A 88 8.85 1.79 15.28
C MET A 88 8.63 3.24 14.90
N THR A 89 8.08 4.03 15.81
CA THR A 89 7.99 5.48 15.72
C THR A 89 8.64 6.12 16.94
N LYS A 90 9.45 7.15 16.73
CA LYS A 90 10.11 7.91 17.81
C LYS A 90 9.98 9.41 17.58
N ALA A 91 9.91 10.17 18.68
CA ALA A 91 10.00 11.64 18.67
C ALA A 91 11.45 12.11 18.46
N VAL A 92 12.03 11.73 17.33
CA VAL A 92 13.39 12.06 16.91
C VAL A 92 13.30 12.96 15.68
N LYS A 93 14.05 14.06 15.69
CA LYS A 93 14.14 14.97 14.56
C LYS A 93 14.98 14.34 13.45
N THR A 94 14.48 14.37 12.23
CA THR A 94 15.26 14.02 11.04
C THR A 94 15.41 15.24 10.16
N ASN A 95 16.66 15.63 9.92
CA ASN A 95 17.00 16.67 8.94
C ASN A 95 17.20 16.02 7.58
N TYR A 96 16.63 16.61 6.54
CA TYR A 96 16.73 16.12 5.17
C TYR A 96 16.79 17.29 4.20
N VAL A 97 17.11 16.96 2.94
CA VAL A 97 17.18 17.94 1.85
C VAL A 97 16.21 17.50 0.77
N GLU A 98 15.36 18.43 0.32
CA GLU A 98 14.36 18.17 -0.73
C GLU A 98 14.39 19.30 -1.77
N TRP A 99 14.06 18.96 -3.02
CA TRP A 99 13.94 19.95 -4.09
C TRP A 99 12.61 20.69 -3.98
N ASP A 100 12.67 22.01 -3.78
CA ASP A 100 11.50 22.89 -3.85
C ASP A 100 11.30 23.37 -5.30
N SER A 101 10.16 23.02 -5.90
CA SER A 101 9.84 23.37 -7.29
C SER A 101 9.49 24.86 -7.48
N GLY A 102 8.97 25.53 -6.46
CA GLY A 102 8.63 26.95 -6.49
C GLY A 102 9.88 27.83 -6.36
N ALA A 103 10.74 27.50 -5.39
CA ALA A 103 12.01 28.20 -5.17
C ALA A 103 13.12 27.76 -6.15
N LYS A 104 12.93 26.65 -6.88
CA LYS A 104 13.89 26.05 -7.82
C LYS A 104 15.26 25.78 -7.19
N GLN A 105 15.27 25.32 -5.94
CA GLN A 105 16.48 25.00 -5.20
C GLN A 105 16.23 23.90 -4.18
N TYR A 106 17.30 23.24 -3.74
CA TYR A 106 17.25 22.32 -2.62
C TYR A 106 17.12 23.08 -1.30
N GLN A 107 16.23 22.64 -0.42
CA GLN A 107 16.02 23.22 0.91
C GLN A 107 16.30 22.20 2.00
N ALA A 108 16.92 22.67 3.09
CA ALA A 108 17.08 21.90 4.30
C ALA A 108 15.78 21.98 5.12
N LEU A 109 15.24 20.82 5.46
CA LEU A 109 13.96 20.65 6.14
C LEU A 109 14.13 19.72 7.33
N THR A 110 13.15 19.75 8.24
CA THR A 110 13.15 18.90 9.43
C THR A 110 11.75 18.33 9.67
N LYS A 111 11.66 17.02 9.87
CA LYS A 111 10.48 16.36 10.47
C LYS A 111 10.76 16.09 11.94
N ASN A 112 9.75 16.24 12.79
CA ASN A 112 9.91 16.13 14.25
C ASN A 112 9.87 14.69 14.77
N TYR A 113 9.38 13.76 13.94
CA TYR A 113 9.25 12.36 14.27
C TYR A 113 9.94 11.52 13.19
N THR A 114 10.41 10.35 13.58
CA THR A 114 10.96 9.34 12.67
C THR A 114 10.15 8.07 12.84
N SER A 115 9.74 7.47 11.73
CA SER A 115 8.91 6.27 11.70
C SER A 115 9.42 5.25 10.67
N GLY A 116 8.80 4.09 10.62
CA GLY A 116 9.03 3.07 9.59
C GLY A 116 7.83 2.94 8.63
N MET A 117 8.13 2.62 7.38
CA MET A 117 7.13 2.14 6.40
C MET A 117 7.80 1.09 5.53
N ILE A 118 7.07 0.03 5.19
CA ILE A 118 7.55 -1.09 4.38
C ILE A 118 6.54 -1.42 3.28
N GLN A 119 7.02 -1.86 2.11
CA GLN A 119 6.16 -2.22 0.98
C GLN A 119 6.67 -3.46 0.23
N SER A 120 5.77 -4.15 -0.46
CA SER A 120 6.09 -5.22 -1.43
C SER A 120 6.00 -4.75 -2.89
N TRP A 121 5.97 -3.43 -3.12
CA TRP A 121 5.80 -2.82 -4.44
C TRP A 121 6.80 -3.38 -5.46
N ASN A 122 6.28 -3.86 -6.59
CA ASN A 122 7.01 -4.51 -7.67
C ASN A 122 7.84 -5.76 -7.28
N LYS A 123 7.67 -6.27 -6.05
CA LYS A 123 8.28 -7.52 -5.55
C LYS A 123 7.27 -8.67 -5.54
N PHE A 124 6.07 -8.42 -5.02
CA PHE A 124 4.96 -9.37 -5.04
C PHE A 124 3.68 -8.70 -5.49
N CYS A 125 2.96 -9.38 -6.39
CA CYS A 125 1.67 -8.94 -6.91
C CYS A 125 0.75 -10.15 -7.05
N PHE A 126 -0.51 -9.97 -6.67
CA PHE A 126 -1.55 -10.99 -6.79
C PHE A 126 -2.80 -10.38 -7.43
N THR A 127 -3.74 -11.22 -7.84
CA THR A 127 -5.02 -10.78 -8.41
C THR A 127 -6.11 -11.72 -7.95
N GLY A 128 -7.00 -11.20 -7.11
CA GLY A 128 -7.97 -12.01 -6.39
C GLY A 128 -7.32 -12.94 -5.36
N GLY A 129 -8.14 -13.51 -4.48
CA GLY A 129 -7.69 -14.37 -3.40
C GLY A 129 -8.12 -13.83 -2.04
N ILE A 130 -7.39 -14.27 -1.01
CA ILE A 130 -7.56 -13.84 0.38
C ILE A 130 -6.18 -13.37 0.85
N LEU A 131 -6.18 -12.27 1.61
CA LEU A 131 -5.04 -11.80 2.36
C LEU A 131 -5.41 -11.91 3.84
N GLU A 132 -4.53 -12.52 4.62
CA GLU A 132 -4.67 -12.66 6.07
C GLU A 132 -3.46 -12.01 6.73
N MET A 133 -3.69 -11.23 7.79
CA MET A 133 -2.66 -10.55 8.56
C MET A 133 -3.01 -10.62 10.04
N SER A 134 -2.03 -10.87 10.89
CA SER A 134 -2.15 -10.78 12.35
C SER A 134 -1.35 -9.58 12.82
N ILE A 135 -1.99 -8.61 13.46
CA ILE A 135 -1.42 -7.28 13.72
C ILE A 135 -1.77 -6.83 15.13
N GLU A 136 -0.75 -6.34 15.83
CA GLU A 136 -0.88 -5.59 17.07
C GLU A 136 -0.67 -4.10 16.77
N LEU A 137 -1.61 -3.26 17.19
CA LEU A 137 -1.53 -1.82 16.97
C LEU A 137 -0.66 -1.17 18.07
N PRO A 138 0.15 -0.15 17.74
CA PRO A 138 1.00 0.51 18.71
C PRO A 138 0.20 1.45 19.63
N GLY A 139 0.63 1.51 20.88
CA GLY A 139 0.17 2.50 21.85
C GLY A 139 -1.21 2.21 22.46
N GLU A 140 -1.59 3.07 23.40
CA GLU A 140 -2.89 3.01 24.05
C GLU A 140 -3.99 3.59 23.14
N VAL A 141 -5.23 3.15 23.35
CA VAL A 141 -6.39 3.55 22.55
C VAL A 141 -6.69 5.06 22.61
N ASP A 142 -6.22 5.76 23.64
CA ASP A 142 -6.42 7.20 23.88
C ASP A 142 -5.13 8.04 23.73
N SER A 143 -4.07 7.44 23.17
CA SER A 143 -2.80 8.11 22.91
C SER A 143 -2.69 8.51 21.44
N GLY A 144 -3.20 9.69 21.09
CA GLY A 144 -3.15 10.24 19.74
C GLY A 144 -1.74 10.48 19.17
N GLY A 145 -1.70 10.65 17.86
CA GLY A 145 -0.50 11.03 17.11
C GLY A 145 0.08 9.93 16.22
N LEU A 146 -0.30 8.66 16.47
CA LEU A 146 -0.01 7.55 15.57
C LEU A 146 -1.19 7.33 14.61
N TRP A 147 -0.86 6.88 13.40
CA TRP A 147 -1.84 6.47 12.38
C TRP A 147 -1.36 5.18 11.72
N PRO A 148 -1.42 4.03 12.43
CA PRO A 148 -1.04 2.76 11.86
C PRO A 148 -2.02 2.35 10.77
N ALA A 149 -1.49 1.84 9.66
CA ALA A 149 -2.27 1.44 8.50
C ALA A 149 -1.67 0.21 7.80
N ALA A 150 -2.54 -0.62 7.25
CA ALA A 150 -2.19 -1.61 6.24
C ALA A 150 -3.17 -1.52 5.08
N TRP A 151 -2.64 -1.46 3.87
CA TRP A 151 -3.43 -1.23 2.68
C TRP A 151 -2.75 -1.83 1.45
N LEU A 152 -3.53 -1.99 0.38
CA LEU A 152 -3.10 -2.55 -0.89
C LEU A 152 -3.18 -1.49 -1.97
N MET A 153 -2.22 -1.47 -2.88
CA MET A 153 -2.23 -0.59 -4.04
C MET A 153 -2.03 -1.37 -5.33
N GLY A 154 -2.72 -0.97 -6.40
CA GLY A 154 -2.40 -1.46 -7.74
C GLY A 154 -0.97 -1.08 -8.15
N ASN A 155 -0.22 -2.06 -8.69
CA ASN A 155 1.23 -1.96 -8.91
C ASN A 155 1.69 -0.89 -9.93
N LEU A 156 0.79 -0.13 -10.55
CA LEU A 156 1.16 1.00 -11.42
C LEU A 156 1.64 2.23 -10.64
N ALA A 157 1.22 2.36 -9.38
CA ALA A 157 1.68 3.43 -8.50
C ALA A 157 2.46 2.85 -7.34
N ARG A 158 3.34 3.67 -6.76
CA ARG A 158 4.09 3.36 -5.54
C ARG A 158 3.59 4.26 -4.42
N ALA A 159 3.07 3.62 -3.37
CA ALA A 159 2.58 4.26 -2.16
C ALA A 159 3.52 5.38 -1.66
N THR A 160 2.96 6.56 -1.35
CA THR A 160 3.67 7.77 -0.88
C THR A 160 4.65 8.41 -1.88
N PHE A 161 4.78 7.90 -3.11
CA PHE A 161 5.46 8.58 -4.22
C PHE A 161 4.40 9.27 -5.08
N GLU A 162 4.03 10.49 -4.72
CA GLU A 162 2.89 11.22 -5.30
C GLU A 162 2.94 11.31 -6.83
N LYS A 163 4.12 11.57 -7.41
CA LYS A 163 4.29 11.60 -8.88
C LYS A 163 3.89 10.30 -9.57
N SER A 164 3.95 9.17 -8.86
CA SER A 164 3.54 7.86 -9.37
C SER A 164 2.06 7.56 -9.11
N THR A 165 1.40 8.25 -8.18
CA THR A 165 -0.03 8.04 -7.85
C THR A 165 -0.94 9.02 -8.59
N MET A 166 -0.43 10.19 -8.98
CA MET A 166 -1.17 11.20 -9.73
C MET A 166 -1.83 10.62 -10.99
N HIS A 167 -3.14 10.89 -11.17
CA HIS A 167 -3.98 10.48 -12.30
C HIS A 167 -4.09 8.97 -12.58
N VAL A 168 -3.45 8.11 -11.78
CA VAL A 168 -3.59 6.65 -11.83
C VAL A 168 -4.33 6.09 -10.62
N TRP A 169 -4.31 6.79 -9.48
CA TRP A 169 -5.16 6.57 -8.30
C TRP A 169 -6.41 7.46 -8.40
N PRO A 170 -7.60 7.12 -7.83
CA PRO A 170 -7.90 5.97 -6.96
C PRO A 170 -8.58 4.77 -7.63
N TRP A 171 -8.79 4.77 -8.94
CA TRP A 171 -9.65 3.79 -9.60
C TRP A 171 -9.00 3.19 -10.84
N SER A 172 -9.56 2.07 -11.31
CA SER A 172 -9.15 1.42 -12.55
C SER A 172 -10.38 1.00 -13.33
N TYR A 173 -10.49 1.44 -14.58
CA TYR A 173 -11.56 1.08 -15.50
C TYR A 173 -11.01 0.71 -16.87
N ASN A 174 -11.61 -0.28 -17.52
CA ASN A 174 -11.12 -0.85 -18.78
C ASN A 174 -12.19 -0.90 -19.88
N LYS A 175 -13.03 0.14 -20.00
CA LYS A 175 -13.96 0.30 -21.13
C LYS A 175 -13.96 1.75 -21.60
N CYS A 176 -13.89 1.96 -22.91
CA CYS A 176 -13.99 3.27 -23.55
C CYS A 176 -15.46 3.60 -23.85
N GLY A 177 -15.90 4.84 -23.62
CA GLY A 177 -17.22 5.34 -24.01
C GLY A 177 -18.40 4.81 -23.16
N ALA A 178 -18.13 3.96 -22.18
CA ALA A 178 -19.16 3.43 -21.28
C ALA A 178 -19.62 4.48 -20.25
N ILE A 179 -18.73 5.42 -19.89
CA ILE A 179 -19.04 6.61 -19.09
C ILE A 179 -18.33 7.79 -19.75
N GLN A 180 -19.04 8.48 -20.65
CA GLN A 180 -18.47 9.48 -21.59
C GLN A 180 -17.61 10.58 -20.93
N TYR A 181 -17.88 10.93 -19.67
CA TYR A 181 -17.15 11.99 -18.94
C TYR A 181 -15.97 11.48 -18.10
N LEU A 182 -15.74 10.16 -18.05
CA LEU A 182 -14.64 9.54 -17.30
C LEU A 182 -13.50 9.04 -18.19
N ASP A 183 -13.68 9.02 -19.51
CA ASP A 183 -12.70 8.46 -20.45
C ASP A 183 -11.33 9.17 -20.36
N ASP A 184 -11.31 10.47 -20.05
CA ASP A 184 -10.10 11.29 -19.90
C ASP A 184 -9.64 11.46 -18.44
N LYS A 185 -10.34 10.84 -17.47
CA LYS A 185 -10.09 11.01 -16.03
C LYS A 185 -9.13 9.97 -15.45
N GLN A 186 -8.73 8.99 -16.24
CA GLN A 186 -7.70 8.00 -15.92
C GLN A 186 -6.55 8.14 -16.91
N GLU A 187 -5.33 8.31 -16.40
CA GLU A 187 -4.13 8.52 -17.22
C GLU A 187 -3.92 7.40 -18.24
N VAL A 188 -4.07 6.14 -17.83
CA VAL A 188 -3.98 4.98 -18.72
C VAL A 188 -5.39 4.47 -18.98
N ASN A 189 -6.11 5.00 -19.96
CA ASN A 189 -7.51 4.61 -20.23
C ASN A 189 -7.67 3.69 -21.45
N ALA A 190 -8.86 3.10 -21.59
CA ALA A 190 -9.18 2.15 -22.66
C ALA A 190 -9.45 2.82 -24.02
N CYS A 191 -9.54 4.15 -24.10
CA CYS A 191 -9.71 4.88 -25.35
C CYS A 191 -8.36 5.16 -26.05
N MET A 192 -7.23 4.98 -25.35
CA MET A 192 -5.91 5.31 -25.88
C MET A 192 -5.39 4.28 -26.88
N ASN A 193 -5.09 4.75 -28.09
CA ASN A 193 -4.36 4.00 -29.12
C ASN A 193 -2.87 3.83 -28.76
N GLU A 194 -2.27 4.82 -28.09
CA GLU A 194 -0.83 4.84 -27.82
C GLU A 194 -0.54 5.30 -26.38
N PRO A 195 -0.71 4.43 -25.38
CA PRO A 195 -0.50 4.79 -23.97
C PRO A 195 0.99 4.95 -23.58
N GLY A 196 1.93 4.63 -24.47
CA GLY A 196 3.36 4.70 -24.19
C GLY A 196 3.86 3.63 -23.19
N PHE A 197 5.13 3.74 -22.79
CA PHE A 197 5.74 3.00 -21.67
C PHE A 197 5.56 1.47 -21.66
N GLY A 198 5.36 0.84 -22.83
CA GLY A 198 5.13 -0.60 -22.96
C GLY A 198 3.76 -1.07 -22.45
N LEU A 199 2.82 -0.14 -22.23
CA LEU A 199 1.43 -0.40 -21.90
C LEU A 199 0.65 -0.85 -23.14
N ARG A 200 -0.43 -1.63 -22.93
CA ARG A 200 -1.23 -2.17 -24.03
C ARG A 200 -2.21 -1.11 -24.52
N GLN A 201 -2.32 -0.99 -25.85
CA GLN A 201 -3.36 -0.18 -26.49
C GLN A 201 -4.75 -0.64 -26.05
N HIS A 202 -5.69 0.30 -25.93
CA HIS A 202 -7.08 0.05 -25.53
C HIS A 202 -7.26 -0.72 -24.23
N GLN A 203 -6.30 -0.61 -23.31
CA GLN A 203 -6.36 -1.24 -22.01
C GLN A 203 -6.27 -0.19 -20.91
N GLY A 204 -7.42 0.11 -20.30
CA GLY A 204 -7.48 0.98 -19.15
C GLY A 204 -6.94 0.30 -17.89
N ARG A 205 -6.08 1.00 -17.17
CA ARG A 205 -5.40 0.57 -15.96
C ARG A 205 -5.27 1.74 -14.99
N GLY A 206 -5.33 1.43 -13.70
CA GLY A 206 -5.00 2.38 -12.64
C GLY A 206 -4.31 1.67 -11.48
N ALA A 207 -4.19 2.40 -10.38
CA ALA A 207 -3.65 1.94 -9.11
C ALA A 207 -4.68 2.16 -7.99
N PRO A 208 -5.74 1.32 -7.93
CA PRO A 208 -6.71 1.40 -6.85
C PRO A 208 -6.05 1.13 -5.51
N GLU A 209 -6.57 1.77 -4.48
CA GLU A 209 -6.20 1.57 -3.08
C GLU A 209 -7.30 0.79 -2.34
N ILE A 210 -6.88 -0.15 -1.50
CA ILE A 210 -7.77 -0.91 -0.62
C ILE A 210 -7.18 -0.89 0.80
N ASP A 211 -7.73 -0.03 1.65
CA ASP A 211 -7.43 0.01 3.08
C ASP A 211 -7.98 -1.24 3.77
N ILE A 212 -7.06 -2.07 4.28
CA ILE A 212 -7.41 -3.19 5.16
C ILE A 212 -7.81 -2.58 6.51
N PHE A 213 -6.95 -1.72 7.04
CA PHE A 213 -7.29 -0.81 8.12
C PHE A 213 -6.45 0.46 8.04
N GLU A 214 -7.07 1.53 8.51
CA GLU A 214 -6.42 2.73 8.98
C GLU A 214 -7.00 3.06 10.35
N VAL A 215 -6.15 3.24 11.36
CA VAL A 215 -6.63 3.47 12.72
C VAL A 215 -6.18 4.84 13.19
N MET A 216 -7.14 5.59 13.74
CA MET A 216 -6.87 6.80 14.50
C MET A 216 -7.19 6.53 15.97
N PRO A 217 -6.20 6.50 16.87
CA PRO A 217 -6.44 6.45 18.30
C PRO A 217 -7.25 7.68 18.77
N GLY A 218 -7.99 7.49 19.86
CA GLY A 218 -8.69 8.57 20.51
C GLY A 218 -7.71 9.61 21.04
N HIS A 219 -8.08 10.88 20.95
CA HIS A 219 -7.25 11.99 21.41
C HIS A 219 -8.06 13.28 21.47
N GLU A 220 -7.48 14.31 22.07
CA GLU A 220 -8.07 15.64 22.03
C GLU A 220 -7.60 16.39 20.78
N MET A 221 -8.53 16.64 19.84
CA MET A 221 -8.24 17.44 18.65
C MET A 221 -8.26 18.93 19.02
N PRO A 222 -7.21 19.70 18.67
CA PRO A 222 -7.19 21.15 18.88
C PRO A 222 -8.44 21.80 18.25
N GLY A 223 -9.21 22.53 19.07
CA GLY A 223 -10.41 23.23 18.63
C GLY A 223 -11.66 22.37 18.38
N THR A 224 -11.54 21.03 18.42
CA THR A 224 -12.68 20.11 18.22
C THR A 224 -13.05 19.36 19.50
N GLY A 225 -12.10 19.20 20.44
CA GLY A 225 -12.30 18.47 21.69
C GLY A 225 -12.01 16.97 21.53
N PRO A 226 -12.55 16.11 22.42
CA PRO A 226 -12.22 14.69 22.44
C PRO A 226 -12.77 13.97 21.20
N VAL A 227 -11.92 13.11 20.63
CA VAL A 227 -12.22 12.23 19.50
C VAL A 227 -12.07 10.80 19.99
N ASN A 228 -13.07 9.97 19.70
CA ASN A 228 -12.99 8.54 19.99
C ASN A 228 -12.09 7.85 18.98
N ALA A 229 -11.41 6.79 19.41
CA ALA A 229 -10.68 5.93 18.49
C ALA A 229 -11.62 5.36 17.41
N PHE A 230 -11.14 5.32 16.17
CA PHE A 230 -11.86 4.69 15.08
C PHE A 230 -10.93 3.95 14.14
N MET A 231 -11.50 3.01 13.39
CA MET A 231 -10.85 2.29 12.31
C MET A 231 -11.66 2.48 11.03
N SER A 232 -10.99 2.86 9.95
CA SER A 232 -11.53 2.86 8.60
C SER A 232 -10.98 1.69 7.78
N SER A 233 -11.78 1.22 6.83
CA SER A 233 -11.42 0.24 5.81
C SER A 233 -12.20 0.60 4.54
N SER A 234 -11.70 0.18 3.38
CA SER A 234 -12.34 0.49 2.10
C SER A 234 -12.85 -0.76 1.39
N LEU A 235 -13.93 -0.57 0.64
CA LEU A 235 -14.50 -1.56 -0.27
C LEU A 235 -14.55 -0.98 -1.67
N GLN A 236 -13.76 -1.54 -2.58
CA GLN A 236 -13.81 -1.18 -3.98
C GLN A 236 -14.97 -1.89 -4.68
N VAL A 237 -15.93 -1.12 -5.16
CA VAL A 237 -17.04 -1.60 -5.97
C VAL A 237 -16.87 -1.12 -7.41
N ALA A 238 -17.30 -1.93 -8.37
CA ALA A 238 -17.41 -1.45 -9.75
C ALA A 238 -18.26 -0.16 -9.78
N PRO A 239 -17.96 0.80 -10.69
CA PRO A 239 -18.79 1.99 -10.84
C PRO A 239 -20.25 1.58 -10.99
N GLY A 240 -21.20 2.42 -10.53
CA GLY A 240 -22.65 2.19 -10.51
C GLY A 240 -23.30 2.03 -11.88
N ILE A 241 -22.78 1.10 -12.67
CA ILE A 241 -23.16 0.76 -14.02
C ILE A 241 -24.37 -0.16 -13.93
N SER A 242 -25.43 0.21 -14.65
CA SER A 242 -26.63 -0.60 -14.77
C SER A 242 -26.29 -2.06 -15.11
N LYS A 243 -26.93 -3.00 -14.40
CA LYS A 243 -26.79 -4.45 -14.59
C LYS A 243 -26.98 -4.87 -16.05
N THR A 244 -27.76 -4.11 -16.82
CA THR A 244 -28.16 -4.46 -18.18
C THR A 244 -27.18 -4.04 -19.26
N GLN A 245 -26.18 -3.20 -18.98
CA GLN A 245 -25.39 -2.63 -20.07
C GLN A 245 -23.88 -2.85 -19.97
N HIS A 246 -23.21 -2.77 -18.81
CA HIS A 246 -21.73 -2.78 -18.84
C HIS A 246 -20.98 -3.38 -17.64
N ARG A 247 -21.62 -4.14 -16.73
CA ARG A 247 -20.86 -4.82 -15.65
C ARG A 247 -19.95 -5.91 -16.26
N PRO A 248 -18.64 -5.94 -15.95
CA PRO A 248 -17.81 -7.09 -16.28
C PRO A 248 -18.44 -8.35 -15.67
N VAL A 249 -18.58 -9.40 -16.47
CA VAL A 249 -18.94 -10.71 -15.94
C VAL A 249 -17.79 -11.14 -15.03
N ASN A 250 -18.08 -11.51 -13.78
CA ASN A 250 -17.04 -11.98 -12.86
C ASN A 250 -16.25 -13.11 -13.56
N GLY A 251 -14.94 -12.92 -13.67
CA GLY A 251 -14.02 -13.96 -14.14
C GLY A 251 -13.80 -15.03 -13.08
#